data_AF-A0A9Q0N019-F1
#
_entry.id   AF-A0A9Q0N019-F1
#
_cell.length_a   1.000
_cell.length_b   1.000
_cell.length_c   1.000
_cell.angle_alpha   90.00
_cell.angle_beta   90.00
_cell.angle_gamma   90.00
#
_symmetry.space_group_name_H-M   'P 1'
#
loop_
_entity.id
_entity.type
_entity.pdbx_description
1 polymer ?
#
loop_
_entity_poly.entity_id
_entity_poly.type
_entity_poly.pdbx_seq_one_letter_code
_entity_poly.pdbx_strand_id
1 'polypeptide(L)'
;MESTNNLPESILKGSNTAMEQLLLVKMIGYESKKAKVFDSDEINKFLLEAHDVKYLTVKVVFVFGISGGCRSGEITKVLFEHVIDA
;
A
#
# COMPACT_ATOMS: atom_id res chain seq x y z
N MET A 1 32.58 4.88 12.28
CA MET A 1 33.01 3.48 12.26
C MET A 1 31.87 2.69 11.64
N GLU A 2 31.61 2.93 10.36
CA GLU A 2 32.19 2.17 9.23
C GLU A 2 31.49 0.82 9.06
N SER A 3 30.37 0.85 8.34
CA SER A 3 29.86 -0.32 7.60
C SER A 3 28.97 0.13 6.44
N THR A 4 29.41 1.16 5.73
CA THR A 4 29.18 1.16 4.28
C THR A 4 30.30 0.32 3.70
N ASN A 5 30.00 -0.54 2.73
CA ASN A 5 30.95 -1.42 2.02
C ASN A 5 31.03 -2.83 2.58
N ASN A 6 29.95 -3.61 2.42
CA ASN A 6 30.06 -5.04 2.12
C ASN A 6 28.87 -5.46 1.26
N LEU A 7 28.89 -4.97 0.02
CA LEU A 7 28.05 -5.47 -1.05
C LEU A 7 28.80 -6.65 -1.67
N PRO A 8 28.26 -7.89 -1.68
CA PRO A 8 28.93 -8.98 -2.40
C PRO A 8 29.04 -8.58 -3.88
N GLU A 9 30.26 -8.32 -4.32
CA GLU A 9 30.59 -7.87 -5.69
C GLU A 9 30.00 -8.78 -6.77
N SER A 10 29.67 -10.03 -6.43
CA SER A 10 29.00 -11.00 -7.29
C SER A 10 27.60 -10.59 -7.74
N ILE A 11 26.85 -9.81 -6.96
CA ILE A 11 25.47 -9.40 -7.30
C ILE A 11 25.47 -8.21 -8.27
N LEU A 12 26.43 -7.29 -8.14
CA LEU A 12 26.56 -6.12 -9.03
C LEU A 12 27.09 -6.47 -10.42
N LYS A 13 27.90 -7.54 -10.52
CA LYS A 13 28.64 -7.91 -11.74
C LYS A 13 27.76 -8.39 -12.90
N GLY A 14 26.47 -8.67 -12.65
CA GLY A 14 25.52 -9.16 -13.65
C GLY A 14 24.62 -8.09 -14.30
N SER A 15 24.68 -6.84 -13.84
CA SER A 15 23.76 -5.75 -14.26
C SER A 15 24.52 -4.61 -14.95
N ASN A 16 24.08 -4.25 -16.17
CA ASN A 16 24.80 -3.35 -17.09
C ASN A 16 24.38 -1.87 -16.97
N THR A 17 23.45 -1.54 -16.05
CA THR A 17 23.00 -0.15 -15.86
C THR A 17 23.13 0.30 -14.40
N ALA A 18 23.49 1.58 -14.22
CA ALA A 18 23.59 2.20 -12.90
C ALA A 18 22.24 2.16 -12.12
N MET A 19 21.11 2.15 -12.83
CA MET A 19 19.77 2.10 -12.24
C MET A 19 19.50 0.75 -11.55
N GLU A 20 19.85 -0.36 -12.20
CA GLU A 20 19.69 -1.71 -11.65
C GLU A 20 20.55 -1.90 -10.40
N GLN A 21 21.78 -1.38 -10.42
CA GLN A 21 22.69 -1.45 -9.28
C GLN A 21 22.14 -0.70 -8.06
N LEU A 22 21.55 0.48 -8.26
CA LEU A 22 20.92 1.26 -7.18
C LEU A 22 19.70 0.55 -6.58
N LEU A 23 18.91 -0.13 -7.41
CA LEU A 23 17.76 -0.92 -6.92
C LEU A 23 18.23 -2.12 -6.10
N LEU A 24 19.25 -2.86 -6.57
CA LEU A 24 19.81 -4.00 -5.84
C LEU A 24 20.36 -3.59 -4.47
N VAL A 25 21.08 -2.46 -4.40
CA VAL A 25 21.56 -1.88 -3.14
C VAL A 25 20.41 -1.55 -2.20
N LYS A 26 19.31 -0.98 -2.72
CA LYS A 26 18.13 -0.62 -1.93
C LYS A 26 17.34 -1.83 -1.43
N MET A 27 17.47 -2.98 -2.09
CA MET A 27 16.80 -4.23 -1.71
C MET A 27 17.56 -5.03 -0.65
N ILE A 28 18.87 -4.81 -0.48
CA ILE A 28 19.67 -5.53 0.52
C ILE A 28 19.26 -5.08 1.92
N GLY A 29 18.79 -6.03 2.73
CA GLY A 29 18.23 -5.75 4.06
C GLY A 29 16.83 -5.12 4.04
N TYR A 30 16.19 -5.01 2.87
CA TYR A 30 14.80 -4.58 2.77
C TYR A 30 13.88 -5.71 3.21
N GLU A 31 13.42 -5.65 4.45
CA GLU A 31 12.31 -6.47 4.92
C GLU A 31 11.00 -5.78 4.56
N SER A 32 10.19 -6.42 3.72
CA SER A 32 8.87 -5.88 3.36
C SER A 32 8.02 -5.78 4.62
N LYS A 33 7.71 -4.54 5.05
CA LYS A 33 6.76 -4.30 6.12
C LYS A 33 5.37 -4.65 5.60
N LYS A 34 4.97 -5.91 5.77
CA LYS A 34 3.59 -6.34 5.50
C LYS A 34 2.68 -5.53 6.42
N ALA A 35 1.81 -4.72 5.82
CA ALA A 35 0.76 -4.05 6.57
C ALA A 35 -0.20 -5.12 7.13
N LYS A 36 -0.70 -4.91 8.34
CA LYS A 36 -1.82 -5.71 8.83
C LYS A 36 -3.01 -5.44 7.90
N VAL A 37 -3.51 -6.48 7.28
CA VAL A 37 -4.71 -6.43 6.42
C VAL A 37 -5.91 -6.91 7.23
N PHE A 38 -7.10 -6.46 6.83
CA PHE A 38 -8.34 -6.94 7.41
C PHE A 38 -8.73 -8.27 6.78
N ASP A 39 -9.25 -9.19 7.60
CA ASP A 39 -9.90 -10.40 7.12
C ASP A 39 -11.34 -10.10 6.67
N SER A 40 -11.93 -10.97 5.84
CA SER A 40 -13.31 -10.83 5.35
C SER A 40 -14.33 -10.69 6.49
N ASP A 41 -14.13 -11.39 7.60
CA ASP A 41 -15.01 -11.31 8.77
C ASP A 41 -14.87 -9.96 9.49
N GLU A 42 -13.66 -9.42 9.60
CA GLU A 42 -13.42 -8.10 10.19
C GLU A 42 -14.03 -6.99 9.33
N ILE A 43 -13.96 -7.13 8.00
CA ILE A 43 -14.61 -6.23 7.03
C ILE A 43 -16.12 -6.23 7.25
N ASN A 44 -16.74 -7.41 7.25
CA ASN A 44 -18.19 -7.54 7.42
C ASN A 44 -18.64 -7.03 8.78
N LYS A 45 -17.90 -7.35 9.84
CA LYS A 45 -18.18 -6.86 11.19
C LYS A 45 -18.17 -5.33 11.24
N PHE A 46 -17.16 -4.70 10.66
CA PHE A 46 -17.10 -3.24 10.63
C PHE A 46 -18.26 -2.62 9.84
N LEU A 47 -18.58 -3.16 8.67
CA LEU A 47 -19.65 -2.64 7.82
C LEU A 47 -21.04 -2.79 8.46
N LEU A 48 -21.32 -3.92 9.12
CA LEU A 48 -22.63 -4.25 9.67
C LEU A 48 -22.84 -3.71 11.09
N GLU A 49 -21.83 -3.82 11.96
CA GLU A 49 -22.00 -3.56 13.39
C GLU A 49 -21.55 -2.15 13.83
N ALA A 50 -20.71 -1.46 13.05
CA ALA A 50 -20.22 -0.14 13.46
C ALA A 50 -21.34 0.91 13.39
N HIS A 51 -21.37 1.84 14.36
CA HIS A 51 -22.42 2.86 14.47
C HIS A 51 -22.38 3.88 13.32
N ASP A 52 -23.46 3.98 12.54
CA ASP A 52 -23.49 4.81 11.33
C ASP A 52 -23.30 6.29 11.62
N VAL A 53 -23.91 6.83 12.69
CA VAL A 53 -23.78 8.27 13.02
C VAL A 53 -22.31 8.68 13.19
N LYS A 54 -21.43 7.77 13.62
CA LYS A 54 -20.01 8.03 13.84
C LYS A 54 -19.13 7.60 12.66
N TYR A 55 -19.50 6.52 11.98
CA TYR A 55 -18.64 5.86 11.01
C TYR A 55 -19.17 5.86 9.58
N LEU A 56 -20.29 6.53 9.28
CA LEU A 56 -20.88 6.54 7.94
C LEU A 56 -19.86 6.91 6.85
N THR A 57 -19.18 8.04 6.99
CA THR A 57 -18.16 8.47 6.03
C THR A 57 -17.02 7.46 5.91
N VAL A 58 -16.59 6.88 7.04
CA VAL A 58 -15.51 5.89 7.05
C VAL A 58 -15.95 4.60 6.35
N LYS A 59 -17.18 4.14 6.55
CA LYS A 59 -17.76 2.98 5.85
C LYS A 59 -17.80 3.22 4.34
N VAL A 60 -18.25 4.40 3.91
CA VAL A 60 -18.26 4.78 2.49
C VAL A 60 -16.85 4.73 1.91
N VAL A 61 -15.90 5.46 2.52
CA VAL A 61 -14.49 5.47 2.07
C VAL A 61 -13.89 4.06 2.08
N PHE A 62 -14.25 3.23 3.06
CA PHE A 62 -13.80 1.85 3.14
C PHE A 62 -14.30 1.01 1.96
N VAL A 63 -15.59 1.12 1.62
CA VAL A 63 -16.17 0.44 0.45
C VAL A 63 -15.49 0.90 -0.85
N PHE A 64 -15.29 2.21 -1.04
CA PHE A 64 -14.53 2.72 -2.19
C PHE A 64 -13.10 2.15 -2.25
N GLY A 65 -12.44 2.02 -1.09
CA GLY A 65 -11.08 1.49 -0.99
C GLY A 65 -11.00 0.01 -1.36
N ILE A 66 -11.93 -0.83 -0.87
CA ILE A 66 -11.92 -2.28 -1.15
C ILE A 66 -12.41 -2.60 -2.56
N SER A 67 -13.41 -1.86 -3.08
CA SER A 67 -14.01 -2.14 -4.39
C SER A 67 -13.22 -1.50 -5.53
N GLY A 68 -12.68 -0.30 -5.32
CA GLY A 68 -11.89 0.44 -6.32
C GLY A 68 -10.37 0.28 -6.19
N GLY A 69 -9.88 -0.32 -5.11
CA GLY A 69 -8.45 -0.46 -4.84
C GLY A 69 -7.72 0.87 -4.60
N CYS A 70 -8.45 1.94 -4.29
CA CYS A 70 -7.89 3.29 -4.15
C CYS A 70 -6.99 3.39 -2.92
N ARG A 71 -5.75 3.85 -3.11
CA ARG A 71 -4.86 4.26 -2.01
C ARG A 71 -5.42 5.51 -1.35
N SER A 72 -5.00 5.78 -0.11
CA SER A 72 -5.47 6.94 0.66
C SER A 72 -5.33 8.27 -0.09
N GLY A 73 -4.28 8.45 -0.89
CA GLY A 73 -4.09 9.67 -1.69
C GLY A 73 -4.93 9.75 -2.97
N GLU A 74 -5.50 8.63 -3.42
CA GLU A 74 -6.43 8.57 -4.55
C GLU A 74 -7.86 8.80 -4.07
N ILE A 75 -8.22 8.19 -2.93
CA ILE A 75 -9.54 8.32 -2.31
C ILE A 75 -9.86 9.77 -1.95
N THR A 76 -8.86 10.56 -1.53
CA THR A 76 -9.03 11.98 -1.18
C THR A 76 -9.25 12.89 -2.39
N LYS A 77 -9.04 12.37 -3.60
CA LYS A 77 -9.21 13.10 -4.86
C LYS A 77 -10.48 12.69 -5.61
N VAL A 78 -11.30 11.82 -5.02
CA VAL A 78 -12.59 11.44 -5.61
C VAL A 78 -13.53 12.64 -5.52
N LEU A 79 -14.12 13.00 -6.66
CA LEU A 79 -15.07 14.09 -6.81
C LEU A 79 -16.44 13.51 -7.14
N PHE A 80 -17.50 14.28 -6.87
CA PHE A 80 -18.88 13.86 -7.17
C PHE A 80 -19.09 13.52 -8.65
N GLU A 81 -18.38 14.20 -9.56
CA GLU A 81 -18.41 13.93 -11.00
C GLU A 81 -17.86 12.56 -11.39
N HIS A 82 -17.07 11.91 -10.53
CA HIS A 82 -16.58 10.55 -10.76
C HIS A 82 -17.58 9.47 -10.34
N VAL A 83 -18.67 9.84 -9.65
CA VAL A 83 -19.72 8.92 -9.23
C VAL A 83 -20.81 8.89 -10.31
N ILE A 84 -20.92 7.74 -10.98
CA ILE A 84 -21.90 7.51 -12.05
C ILE A 84 -23.04 6.67 -11.47
N ASP A 85 -24.27 7.11 -11.64
CA ASP A 85 -25.45 6.28 -11.35
C ASP A 85 -25.53 5.13 -12.35
N ALA A 86 -25.72 3.92 -11.83
CA ALA A 86 -25.82 2.68 -12.62
C ALA A 86 -27.19 2.50 -13.28
#